data_AF-A0A955TX85-F1
#
_entry.id   AF-A0A955TX85-F1
#
_cell.length_a   1.000
_cell.length_b   1.000
_cell.length_c   1.000
_cell.angle_alpha   90.00
_cell.angle_beta   90.00
_cell.angle_gamma   90.00
#
_symmetry.space_group_name_H-M   'P 1'
#
loop_
_entity.id
_entity.type
_entity.pdbx_description
1 polymer ?
#
loop_
_entity_poly.entity_id
_entity_poly.type
_entity_poly.pdbx_seq_one_letter_code
_entity_poly.pdbx_strand_id
1 'polypeptide(L)'
;MADGLIGNVLWSMLTRWISRLIGLVSTLILVRILSPADFGIVALASVFVGLVEVSLELGVSAALIQNREVTRAHFDTAWTFSLIQSTSAGLIIAA
;
A
#
# COMPACT_ATOMS: atom_id res chain seq x y z
N MET A 1 -0.89 24.64 19.44
CA MET A 1 -0.21 23.32 19.35
C MET A 1 -1.19 22.20 18.97
N ALA A 2 -2.47 22.27 19.35
CA ALA A 2 -3.51 21.33 18.91
C ALA A 2 -3.87 21.45 17.41
N ASP A 3 -3.81 22.65 16.83
CA ASP A 3 -4.26 22.92 15.46
C ASP A 3 -3.45 22.14 14.40
N GLY A 4 -2.13 21.97 14.63
CA GLY A 4 -1.25 21.21 13.74
C GLY A 4 -1.42 19.69 13.86
N LEU A 5 -1.75 19.18 15.05
CA LEU A 5 -2.03 17.75 15.24
C LEU A 5 -3.35 17.35 14.58
N ILE A 6 -4.39 18.18 14.75
CA ILE A 6 -5.68 17.99 14.09
C ILE A 6 -5.51 18.07 12.57
N GLY A 7 -4.71 19.03 12.07
CA GLY A 7 -4.37 19.13 10.65
C GLY A 7 -3.68 17.87 10.09
N ASN A 8 -2.68 17.33 10.79
CA ASN A 8 -1.95 16.13 10.35
C ASN A 8 -2.80 14.85 10.40
N VAL A 9 -3.64 14.72 11.43
CA VAL A 9 -4.59 13.60 11.53
C VAL A 9 -5.64 13.71 10.42
N LEU A 10 -6.20 14.90 10.20
CA LEU A 10 -7.17 15.15 9.13
C LEU A 10 -6.55 14.87 7.75
N TRP A 11 -5.31 15.29 7.52
CA TRP A 11 -4.57 15.00 6.29
C TRP A 11 -4.38 13.50 6.06
N SER A 12 -3.95 12.76 7.08
CA SER A 12 -3.75 11.32 7.00
C SER A 12 -5.07 10.57 6.77
N MET A 13 -6.14 10.99 7.44
CA MET A 13 -7.48 10.45 7.22
C MET A 13 -7.97 10.73 5.81
N LEU A 14 -7.87 11.97 5.36
CA LEU A 14 -8.33 12.39 4.04
C LEU A 14 -7.59 11.62 2.94
N THR A 15 -6.27 11.47 3.06
CA THR A 15 -5.46 10.70 2.11
C THR A 15 -5.94 9.24 2.03
N ARG A 16 -6.16 8.59 3.18
CA ARG A 16 -6.68 7.21 3.24
C ARG A 16 -8.07 7.08 2.62
N TRP A 17 -8.98 8.02 2.91
CA TRP A 17 -10.33 8.03 2.36
C TRP A 17 -10.32 8.26 0.85
N ILE A 18 -9.50 9.19 0.36
CA ILE A 18 -9.33 9.44 -1.09
C ILE A 18 -8.83 8.18 -1.78
N SER A 19 -7.78 7.53 -1.26
CA SER A 19 -7.28 6.27 -1.84
C SER A 19 -8.36 5.18 -1.86
N ARG A 20 -9.17 5.07 -0.81
CA ARG A 20 -10.28 4.10 -0.75
C ARG A 20 -11.38 4.41 -1.77
N LEU A 21 -11.74 5.68 -1.93
CA LEU A 21 -12.72 6.12 -2.92
C LEU A 21 -12.24 5.87 -4.35
N ILE A 22 -10.96 6.14 -4.63
CA ILE A 22 -10.34 5.83 -5.93
C ILE A 22 -10.45 4.33 -6.21
N GLY A 23 -10.09 3.47 -5.25
CA GLY A 23 -10.22 2.02 -5.40
C GLY A 23 -11.67 1.58 -5.68
N LEU A 24 -12.64 2.13 -4.93
CA LEU A 24 -14.05 1.83 -5.13
C LEU A 24 -14.56 2.26 -6.51
N VAL A 25 -14.19 3.47 -6.95
CA VAL A 25 -14.55 3.97 -8.29
C VAL A 25 -13.92 3.09 -9.37
N SER A 26 -12.66 2.68 -9.22
CA SER A 26 -12.02 1.73 -10.13
C SER A 26 -12.78 0.42 -10.21
N THR A 27 -13.19 -0.17 -9.07
CA THR A 27 -14.00 -1.39 -9.06
C THR A 27 -15.35 -1.20 -9.77
N LEU A 28 -16.04 -0.07 -9.56
CA LEU A 28 -17.31 0.22 -10.24
C LEU A 28 -17.14 0.35 -11.76
N ILE A 29 -16.03 0.95 -12.20
CA ILE A 29 -15.68 1.05 -13.63
C ILE A 29 -15.42 -0.36 -14.18
N LEU A 30 -14.67 -1.21 -13.46
CA LEU A 30 -14.44 -2.59 -13.90
C LEU A 30 -15.74 -3.37 -14.06
N VAL A 31 -16.68 -3.28 -13.12
CA VAL A 31 -17.99 -3.95 -13.23
C VAL A 31 -18.77 -3.52 -14.49
N ARG A 32 -18.57 -2.28 -14.95
CA ARG A 32 -19.22 -1.76 -16.18
C ARG A 32 -18.55 -2.24 -17.46
N ILE A 33 -17.24 -2.46 -17.44
CA ILE A 33 -16.44 -2.82 -18.63
C ILE A 33 -16.35 -4.34 -18.79
N LEU A 34 -16.19 -5.08 -17.69
CA LEU A 34 -16.01 -6.52 -17.71
C LEU A 34 -17.35 -7.25 -17.80
N SER A 35 -17.32 -8.44 -18.40
CA SER A 35 -18.46 -9.35 -18.29
C SER A 35 -18.61 -9.85 -16.84
N PRO A 36 -19.82 -10.23 -16.40
CA PRO A 36 -20.03 -10.78 -15.05
C PRO A 36 -19.18 -12.01 -14.75
N ALA A 37 -18.80 -12.78 -15.77
CA ALA A 37 -17.95 -13.96 -15.64
C ALA A 37 -16.49 -13.58 -15.32
N ASP A 38 -15.96 -12.53 -15.96
CA ASP A 38 -14.57 -12.11 -15.77
C ASP A 38 -14.36 -11.37 -14.45
N PHE A 39 -15.41 -10.69 -13.96
CA PHE A 39 -15.34 -9.96 -12.68
C PHE A 39 -15.01 -10.88 -11.49
N GLY A 40 -15.50 -12.12 -11.50
CA GLY A 40 -15.19 -13.10 -10.46
C GLY A 40 -13.70 -13.43 -10.37
N ILE A 41 -13.02 -13.55 -11.52
CA ILE A 41 -11.58 -13.82 -11.59
C ILE A 41 -10.79 -12.63 -11.03
N VAL A 42 -11.16 -11.41 -11.42
CA VAL A 42 -10.51 -10.19 -10.92
C VAL A 42 -10.71 -10.03 -9.41
N ALA A 43 -11.91 -10.33 -8.89
CA ALA A 43 -12.19 -10.26 -7.47
C ALA A 43 -11.31 -11.23 -6.67
N LEU A 44 -11.18 -12.49 -7.11
CA LEU A 44 -10.30 -13.47 -6.48
C LEU A 44 -8.83 -13.06 -6.56
N ALA A 45 -8.37 -12.58 -7.72
CA ALA A 45 -7.02 -12.06 -7.88
C ALA A 45 -6.75 -10.89 -6.94
N SER A 46 -7.72 -9.98 -6.78
CA SER A 46 -7.59 -8.81 -5.89
C SER A 46 -7.46 -9.22 -4.42
N VAL A 47 -8.19 -10.26 -3.98
CA VAL A 47 -8.05 -10.81 -2.62
C VAL A 47 -6.64 -11.38 -2.42
N PHE A 48 -6.14 -12.14 -3.40
CA PHE A 48 -4.78 -12.70 -3.34
C PHE A 48 -3.71 -11.60 -3.30
N VAL A 49 -3.83 -10.59 -4.17
CA VAL A 49 -2.93 -9.43 -4.19
C VAL A 49 -2.96 -8.72 -2.83
N GLY A 50 -4.14 -8.47 -2.26
CA GLY A 50 -4.25 -7.83 -0.94
C GLY A 50 -3.61 -8.66 0.19
N LEU A 51 -3.70 -9.99 0.12
CA LEU A 51 -3.02 -10.86 1.08
C LEU A 51 -1.49 -10.75 0.99
N VAL A 52 -0.96 -10.72 -0.24
CA VAL A 52 0.47 -10.51 -0.50
C VAL A 52 0.90 -9.13 0.01
N GLU A 53 0.17 -8.08 -0.31
CA GLU A 53 0.47 -6.71 0.15
C GLU A 53 0.60 -6.62 1.67
N VAL A 54 -0.37 -7.15 2.42
CA VAL A 54 -0.34 -7.14 3.89
C VAL A 54 0.82 -7.98 4.43
N SER A 55 1.13 -9.12 3.78
CA SER A 55 2.24 -9.98 4.19
C SER A 55 3.62 -9.33 3.96
N LEU A 56 3.71 -8.40 3.01
CA LEU A 56 4.92 -7.66 2.68
C LEU A 56 5.03 -6.32 3.42
N GLU A 57 4.07 -5.92 4.24
CA GLU A 57 4.16 -4.66 4.97
C GLU A 57 5.06 -4.80 6.21
N LEU A 58 6.34 -4.45 6.07
CA LEU A 58 7.35 -4.61 7.14
C LEU A 58 7.45 -3.40 8.10
N GLY A 59 6.67 -2.34 7.88
CA GLY A 59 6.65 -1.18 8.77
C GLY A 59 7.92 -0.32 8.76
N VAL A 60 8.83 -0.53 7.80
CA VAL A 60 10.11 0.21 7.69
C VAL A 60 9.88 1.73 7.60
N SER A 61 8.88 2.16 6.84
CA SER A 61 8.51 3.58 6.76
C SER A 61 8.03 4.13 8.10
N ALA A 62 7.26 3.35 8.87
CA ALA A 62 6.81 3.76 10.20
C ALA A 62 7.99 3.83 11.20
N ALA A 63 8.92 2.89 11.12
CA ALA A 63 10.14 2.89 11.94
C ALA A 63 11.03 4.11 11.65
N LEU A 64 11.19 4.48 10.38
CA LEU A 64 11.91 5.70 9.98
C LEU A 64 11.24 6.98 10.51
N ILE A 65 9.91 7.06 10.47
CA ILE A 65 9.16 8.23 10.97
C ILE A 65 9.29 8.39 12.48
N GLN A 66 9.37 7.28 13.23
CA GLN A 66 9.53 7.33 14.69
C GLN A 66 10.97 7.62 15.14
N ASN A 67 11.96 7.35 14.28
CA ASN A 67 13.35 7.60 14.60
C ASN A 67 13.66 9.12 14.53
N ARG A 68 14.20 9.67 15.62
CA ARG A 68 14.54 11.11 15.71
C ARG A 68 15.91 11.45 15.13
N GLU A 69 16.78 10.46 14.94
CA GLU A 69 18.16 10.63 14.43
C GLU A 69 18.36 9.92 13.08
N VAL A 70 17.48 10.20 12.12
CA VAL A 70 17.56 9.58 10.79
C VAL A 70 18.66 10.23 9.96
N THR A 71 19.57 9.41 9.46
CA THR A 71 20.62 9.78 8.50
C THR A 71 20.30 9.23 7.10
N ARG A 72 20.96 9.76 6.05
CA ARG A 72 20.81 9.24 4.67
C ARG A 72 21.03 7.74 4.56
N ALA A 73 22.00 7.19 5.29
CA ALA A 73 22.28 5.76 5.30
C ALA A 73 21.07 4.91 5.73
N HIS A 74 20.20 5.42 6.62
CA HIS A 74 18.97 4.72 7.02
C HIS A 74 17.94 4.71 5.89
N PHE A 75 17.82 5.79 5.11
CA PHE A 75 16.96 5.81 3.93
C PHE A 75 17.48 4.87 2.83
N ASP A 76 18.78 4.86 2.59
CA ASP A 76 19.41 3.96 1.60
C ASP A 76 19.23 2.49 1.99
N THR A 77 19.36 2.19 3.29
CA THR A 77 19.11 0.84 3.84
C THR A 77 17.64 0.45 3.70
N ALA A 78 16.71 1.34 4.08
CA ALA A 78 15.28 1.09 3.97
C ALA A 78 14.88 0.84 2.50
N TRP A 79 15.40 1.62 1.58
CA TRP A 79 15.15 1.45 0.15
C TRP A 79 15.69 0.12 -0.36
N THR A 80 16.94 -0.21 -0.01
CA THR A 80 17.56 -1.49 -0.40
C THR A 80 16.77 -2.68 0.14
N PHE A 81 16.28 -2.59 1.37
CA PHE A 81 15.46 -3.62 1.99
C PHE A 81 14.10 -3.77 1.29
N SER A 82 13.41 -2.66 0.97
CA SER A 82 12.18 -2.68 0.17
C SER A 82 12.39 -3.29 -1.21
N LEU A 83 13.54 -3.03 -1.85
CA LEU A 83 13.88 -3.60 -3.16
C LEU A 83 14.08 -5.12 -3.08
N ILE A 84 14.87 -5.59 -2.10
CA ILE A 84 15.10 -7.03 -1.88
C ILE A 84 13.78 -7.74 -1.62
N GLN A 85 12.95 -7.17 -0.76
CA GLN A 85 11.65 -7.74 -0.43
C GLN A 85 10.72 -7.81 -1.65
N SER A 86 10.60 -6.73 -2.40
CA SER A 86 9.71 -6.70 -3.58
C SER A 86 10.18 -7.70 -4.64
N THR A 87 11.50 -7.83 -4.80
CA THR A 87 12.11 -8.79 -5.73
C THR A 87 11.88 -10.23 -5.26
N SER A 88 12.09 -10.53 -3.98
CA SER A 88 11.88 -11.88 -3.45
C SER A 88 10.41 -12.29 -3.52
N ALA A 89 9.49 -11.39 -3.19
CA ALA A 89 8.06 -11.63 -3.33
C ALA A 89 7.66 -11.88 -4.79
N GLY A 90 8.17 -11.06 -5.72
CA GLY A 90 7.94 -11.25 -7.15
C GLY A 90 8.45 -12.60 -7.66
N LEU A 91 9.64 -13.02 -7.20
CA LEU A 91 10.20 -14.34 -7.55
C LEU A 91 9.36 -15.50 -6.98
N ILE A 92 8.87 -15.37 -5.74
CA ILE A 92 8.01 -16.40 -5.13
C ILE A 92 6.68 -16.53 -5.86
N ILE A 93 6.10 -15.43 -6.33
CA ILE A 93 4.85 -15.45 -7.10
C ILE A 93 5.07 -16.01 -8.52
N ALA A 94 6.24 -15.78 -9.11
CA ALA A 94 6.56 -16.22 -10.47
C ALA A 94 7.02 -17.69 -10.57
N ALA A 95 7.43 -18.31 -9.45
CA ALA A 95 7.88 -19.69 -9.36
C ALA A 95 6.71 -20.67 -9.19
#